data_AF-A0A1R2CNX0-F1
#
_entry.id   AF-A0A1R2CNX0-F1
#
_cell.length_a   1.000
_cell.length_b   1.000
_cell.length_c   1.000
_cell.angle_alpha   90.00
_cell.angle_beta   90.00
_cell.angle_gamma   90.00
#
_symmetry.space_group_name_H-M   'P 1'
#
loop_
_entity.id
_entity.type
_entity.pdbx_description
1 polymer ?
#
loop_
_entity_poly.entity_id
_entity_poly.type
_entity_poly.pdbx_seq_one_letter_code
_entity_poly.pdbx_strand_id
1 'polypeptide(L)'
;MDSVLSIRIDSPARNVRSSCIQRAEAKNIVYERPSSVRFMYMNIRNKSYVVAPSTKIVSHSSSTSENVGPGKYNVSSHSRGPSYEFSKVPRFEKNTAYDYLTHVSSFGRIKLTEKIEHNKDLSRLTPKQQVQRRQKNSQLSQIKAEIIKIAHTNILKHKKEVHETKIKEKYKRIEYKQKLGEIKEIKKTWITLKSAFGMIFVLKTFTENKKNLRIRIFSMLKKFQQIARCIGKMRLILKGFRKNRAMKILILLFVPYMNIWLKNRRKKYENLVALNIEKILSCSMLFNAIAKWHKTILTIQRFMKKYLVMKKILHDKLLNMWNESEAVILKKKLTKTKKRTMKGKIRVKKNIGISTIPEDIKRYYITKLICTKLGDYLEEMKKYSEECKAIDEANKQQEFEILIMNQEKIPYPPRPVKPRVLPLMTRDNFSEMIIVAERERNHWGTVIHAINLKLQVSYILKTQLDTE
;
A
#
# COMPACT_ATOMS: atom_id res chain seq x y z
N MET A 1 -2.69 -60.26 45.04
CA MET A 1 -3.99 -60.87 44.73
C MET A 1 -4.73 -59.90 43.84
N ASP A 2 -4.77 -60.28 42.56
CA ASP A 2 -5.83 -60.12 41.55
C ASP A 2 -6.46 -58.72 41.34
N SER A 3 -6.65 -58.20 40.13
CA SER A 3 -6.30 -58.62 38.76
C SER A 3 -6.74 -57.47 37.82
N VAL A 4 -5.87 -57.13 36.86
CA VAL A 4 -6.18 -56.84 35.45
C VAL A 4 -7.11 -55.66 35.11
N LEU A 5 -6.58 -54.68 34.37
CA LEU A 5 -7.05 -54.36 33.00
C LEU A 5 -6.16 -53.30 32.33
N SER A 6 -5.43 -53.74 31.31
CA SER A 6 -4.77 -52.93 30.29
C SER A 6 -5.80 -52.23 29.41
N ILE A 7 -5.67 -50.92 29.20
CA ILE A 7 -6.37 -50.23 28.10
C ILE A 7 -5.41 -49.28 27.39
N ARG A 8 -5.31 -49.53 26.08
CA ARG A 8 -4.58 -48.82 25.03
C ARG A 8 -4.91 -47.32 25.02
N ILE A 9 -3.93 -46.50 24.67
CA ILE A 9 -4.21 -45.19 24.06
C ILE A 9 -3.72 -45.28 22.62
N ASP A 10 -4.66 -45.69 21.78
CA ASP A 10 -4.56 -45.67 20.34
C ASP A 10 -4.36 -44.24 19.84
N SER A 11 -3.41 -44.11 18.91
CA SER A 11 -3.16 -42.91 18.12
C SER A 11 -4.38 -42.60 17.25
N PRO A 12 -4.94 -41.37 17.22
CA PRO A 12 -6.02 -41.06 16.32
C PRO A 12 -5.44 -40.75 14.93
N ALA A 13 -5.20 -41.79 14.15
CA ALA A 13 -5.27 -41.71 12.70
C ALA A 13 -6.75 -41.72 12.28
N ARG A 14 -7.32 -40.54 12.03
CA ARG A 14 -8.54 -40.33 11.20
C ARG A 14 -8.26 -39.10 10.35
N ASN A 15 -7.89 -39.23 9.08
CA ASN A 15 -8.74 -39.64 7.97
C ASN A 15 -10.03 -38.79 7.91
N VAL A 16 -9.89 -37.55 7.42
CA VAL A 16 -11.02 -36.75 6.95
C VAL A 16 -11.16 -37.00 5.47
N ARG A 17 -12.24 -37.70 5.14
CA ARG A 17 -12.73 -37.99 3.81
C ARG A 17 -12.84 -36.72 2.96
N SER A 18 -12.26 -36.83 1.78
CA SER A 18 -12.75 -36.27 0.53
C SER A 18 -14.23 -36.61 0.31
N SER A 19 -15.10 -35.60 0.25
CA SER A 19 -16.26 -35.50 -0.68
C SER A 19 -17.23 -34.42 -0.20
N CYS A 20 -17.43 -33.40 -1.04
CA CYS A 20 -18.51 -32.40 -1.15
C CYS A 20 -17.85 -31.17 -1.78
N ILE A 21 -17.64 -31.10 -3.10
CA ILE A 21 -18.67 -30.80 -4.12
C ILE A 21 -19.76 -29.88 -3.56
N GLN A 22 -19.44 -28.60 -3.45
CA GLN A 22 -20.39 -27.55 -3.79
C GLN A 22 -19.72 -26.64 -4.82
N ARG A 23 -20.29 -26.67 -6.01
CA ARG A 23 -20.01 -25.78 -7.14
C ARG A 23 -20.23 -24.35 -6.69
N ALA A 24 -19.15 -23.58 -6.60
CA ALA A 24 -19.21 -22.14 -6.79
C ALA A 24 -18.65 -21.87 -8.18
N GLU A 25 -19.51 -21.31 -9.03
CA GLU A 25 -19.30 -21.03 -10.44
C GLU A 25 -18.05 -20.15 -10.63
N ALA A 26 -16.92 -20.78 -10.92
CA ALA A 26 -15.83 -20.12 -11.61
C ALA A 26 -16.33 -19.83 -13.02
N LYS A 27 -16.81 -18.59 -13.24
CA LYS A 27 -16.96 -18.03 -14.58
C LYS A 27 -15.64 -18.26 -15.32
N ASN A 28 -15.70 -19.16 -16.31
CA ASN A 28 -14.66 -19.39 -17.28
C ASN A 28 -14.35 -18.05 -17.97
N ILE A 29 -13.36 -17.33 -17.46
CA ILE A 29 -12.62 -16.38 -18.27
C ILE A 29 -11.72 -17.24 -19.14
N VAL A 30 -12.28 -17.64 -20.29
CA VAL A 30 -11.50 -18.10 -21.43
C VAL A 30 -10.57 -16.94 -21.77
N TYR A 31 -9.33 -17.03 -21.32
CA TYR A 31 -8.26 -16.27 -21.94
C TYR A 31 -8.12 -16.83 -23.35
N GLU A 32 -8.78 -16.20 -24.31
CA GLU A 32 -8.32 -16.24 -25.69
C GLU A 32 -6.85 -15.84 -25.67
N ARG A 33 -5.97 -16.84 -25.80
CA ARG A 33 -4.59 -16.60 -26.18
C ARG A 33 -4.67 -15.76 -27.46
N PRO A 34 -4.07 -14.55 -27.53
CA PRO A 34 -3.76 -13.99 -28.83
C PRO A 34 -2.90 -15.03 -29.53
N SER A 35 -3.40 -15.52 -30.66
CA SER A 35 -2.76 -16.51 -31.49
C SER A 35 -1.29 -16.14 -31.61
N SER A 36 -0.43 -17.04 -31.11
CA SER A 36 1.01 -16.95 -31.30
C SER A 36 1.24 -16.67 -32.77
N VAL A 37 1.91 -15.55 -33.06
CA VAL A 37 2.42 -15.22 -34.38
C VAL A 37 3.09 -16.49 -34.89
N ARG A 38 2.40 -17.20 -35.80
CA ARG A 38 3.00 -18.28 -36.57
C ARG A 38 4.17 -17.60 -37.26
N PHE A 39 5.38 -17.94 -36.83
CA PHE A 39 6.54 -17.77 -37.68
C PHE A 39 6.20 -18.54 -38.95
N MET A 40 5.75 -17.82 -39.99
CA MET A 40 5.92 -18.28 -41.35
C MET A 40 7.44 -18.44 -41.49
N TYR A 41 7.91 -19.67 -41.27
CA TYR A 41 9.11 -20.12 -41.92
C TYR A 41 8.84 -19.97 -43.42
N MET A 42 9.17 -18.78 -43.92
CA MET A 42 9.48 -18.57 -45.33
C MET A 42 10.58 -19.59 -45.60
N ASN A 43 10.16 -20.70 -46.18
CA ASN A 43 11.01 -21.71 -46.74
C ASN A 43 11.72 -21.02 -47.92
N ILE A 44 12.77 -20.26 -47.62
CA ILE A 44 13.70 -19.71 -48.61
C ILE A 44 14.51 -20.92 -49.09
N ARG A 45 13.87 -21.79 -49.85
CA ARG A 45 14.58 -22.65 -50.79
C ARG A 45 15.14 -21.70 -51.83
N ASN A 46 16.44 -21.49 -51.77
CA ASN A 46 17.24 -21.09 -52.93
C ASN A 46 17.01 -22.12 -54.04
N LYS A 47 15.97 -21.92 -54.84
CA LYS A 47 15.89 -22.50 -56.17
C LYS A 47 16.67 -21.57 -57.08
N SER A 48 17.93 -21.89 -57.26
CA SER A 48 18.75 -21.43 -58.38
C SER A 48 18.06 -21.85 -59.67
N TYR A 49 17.19 -20.99 -60.20
CA TYR A 49 16.77 -21.07 -61.59
C TYR A 49 17.91 -20.50 -62.44
N VAL A 50 18.97 -21.28 -62.62
CA VAL A 50 19.77 -21.21 -63.83
C VAL A 50 18.94 -21.91 -64.90
N VAL A 51 17.96 -21.20 -65.45
CA VAL A 51 17.35 -21.62 -66.71
C VAL A 51 18.32 -21.14 -67.78
N ALA A 52 19.04 -22.09 -68.37
CA ALA A 52 19.87 -21.85 -69.54
C ALA A 52 19.04 -21.15 -70.63
N PRO A 53 19.59 -20.14 -71.33
CA PRO A 53 18.89 -19.51 -72.44
C PRO A 53 18.66 -20.56 -73.53
N SER A 54 17.40 -20.76 -73.91
CA SER A 54 17.01 -21.56 -75.06
C SER A 54 17.66 -20.99 -76.32
N THR A 55 18.66 -21.70 -76.85
CA THR A 55 19.24 -21.51 -78.19
C THR A 55 18.26 -21.97 -79.26
N LYS A 56 17.10 -21.34 -79.35
CA LYS A 56 16.30 -21.39 -80.59
C LYS A 56 16.72 -20.21 -81.45
N ILE A 57 17.74 -20.46 -82.25
CA ILE A 57 18.02 -19.69 -83.46
C ILE A 57 16.78 -19.88 -84.35
N VAL A 58 15.91 -18.88 -84.38
CA VAL A 58 14.90 -18.76 -85.44
C VAL A 58 15.67 -18.31 -86.66
N SER A 59 15.99 -19.25 -87.55
CA SER A 59 16.46 -18.95 -88.89
C SER A 59 15.33 -18.21 -89.63
N HIS A 60 15.38 -16.89 -89.63
CA HIS A 60 14.69 -16.12 -90.65
C HIS A 60 15.37 -16.44 -91.98
N SER A 61 14.84 -17.42 -92.72
CA SER A 61 15.07 -17.48 -94.16
C SER A 61 14.35 -16.28 -94.75
N SER A 62 15.10 -15.19 -94.95
CA SER A 62 14.72 -14.14 -95.87
C SER A 62 14.73 -14.73 -97.28
N SER A 63 13.62 -15.35 -97.70
CA SER A 63 13.34 -15.53 -99.12
C SER A 63 12.94 -14.16 -99.67
N THR A 64 13.94 -13.32 -99.95
CA THR A 64 13.82 -12.24 -100.91
C THR A 64 13.51 -12.89 -102.26
N SER A 65 12.22 -13.09 -102.55
CA SER A 65 11.79 -13.22 -103.93
C SER A 65 11.98 -11.84 -104.58
N GLU A 66 13.10 -11.67 -105.26
CA GLU A 66 13.23 -10.72 -106.35
C GLU A 66 12.07 -10.97 -107.31
N ASN A 67 11.02 -10.14 -107.28
CA ASN A 67 10.05 -9.95 -108.37
C ASN A 67 9.00 -8.93 -107.96
N VAL A 68 9.43 -7.72 -107.60
CA VAL A 68 8.52 -6.57 -107.47
C VAL A 68 9.09 -5.42 -108.29
N GLY A 69 8.93 -5.53 -109.60
CA GLY A 69 9.10 -4.44 -110.57
C GLY A 69 7.86 -4.35 -111.46
N PRO A 70 7.45 -3.15 -111.91
CA PRO A 70 6.27 -2.98 -112.76
C PRO A 70 6.61 -3.49 -114.16
N GLY A 71 5.89 -4.51 -114.66
CA GLY A 71 6.06 -5.00 -116.04
C GLY A 71 6.24 -6.51 -116.24
N LYS A 72 6.08 -7.34 -115.20
CA LYS A 72 6.03 -8.81 -115.37
C LYS A 72 4.74 -9.38 -114.77
N TYR A 73 3.66 -9.33 -115.54
CA TYR A 73 2.47 -10.13 -115.28
C TYR A 73 2.62 -11.50 -115.94
N ASN A 74 2.09 -12.54 -115.30
CA ASN A 74 1.93 -13.86 -115.94
C ASN A 74 1.06 -13.70 -117.19
N VAL A 75 1.69 -13.70 -118.36
CA VAL A 75 1.01 -13.74 -119.64
C VAL A 75 0.53 -15.17 -119.83
N SER A 76 -0.77 -15.43 -119.66
CA SER A 76 -1.34 -16.70 -120.13
C SER A 76 -1.17 -16.74 -121.64
N SER A 77 -0.33 -17.64 -122.11
CA SER A 77 -0.07 -17.87 -123.52
C SER A 77 -1.35 -18.25 -124.27
N HIS A 78 -1.77 -17.34 -125.13
CA HIS A 78 -2.34 -17.57 -126.46
C HIS A 78 -3.49 -18.60 -126.61
N SER A 79 -4.65 -18.10 -127.04
CA SER A 79 -5.18 -18.54 -128.35
C SER A 79 -5.66 -17.31 -129.14
N ARG A 80 -4.84 -16.87 -130.08
CA ARG A 80 -5.27 -16.00 -131.18
C ARG A 80 -5.99 -16.87 -132.20
N GLY A 81 -7.22 -16.51 -132.57
CA GLY A 81 -7.91 -17.02 -133.75
C GLY A 81 -9.41 -17.23 -133.55
N PRO A 82 -10.28 -16.65 -134.40
CA PRO A 82 -11.69 -17.04 -134.48
C PRO A 82 -11.79 -18.25 -135.42
N SER A 83 -11.83 -19.46 -134.90
CA SER A 83 -12.16 -20.65 -135.67
C SER A 83 -13.67 -20.85 -135.65
N TYR A 84 -14.33 -20.46 -136.75
CA TYR A 84 -15.66 -20.96 -137.07
C TYR A 84 -15.54 -22.46 -137.37
N GLU A 85 -15.80 -23.31 -136.38
CA GLU A 85 -16.04 -24.73 -136.60
C GLU A 85 -17.52 -24.93 -136.95
N PHE A 86 -17.81 -24.97 -138.25
CA PHE A 86 -19.06 -25.55 -138.71
C PHE A 86 -18.96 -27.07 -138.55
N SER A 87 -19.81 -27.62 -137.68
CA SER A 87 -19.96 -29.07 -137.49
C SER A 87 -20.23 -29.76 -138.83
N LYS A 88 -19.34 -30.68 -139.21
CA LYS A 88 -19.50 -31.58 -140.38
C LYS A 88 -20.25 -32.88 -140.02
N VAL A 89 -21.10 -32.85 -139.00
CA VAL A 89 -21.91 -34.01 -138.59
C VAL A 89 -23.32 -33.88 -139.19
N PRO A 90 -23.87 -34.92 -139.86
CA PRO A 90 -25.20 -34.86 -140.46
C PRO A 90 -26.25 -34.48 -139.41
N ARG A 91 -27.06 -33.46 -139.72
CA ARG A 91 -27.91 -32.72 -138.78
C ARG A 91 -29.06 -33.51 -138.15
N PHE A 92 -29.24 -34.79 -138.52
CA PHE A 92 -30.34 -35.64 -138.06
C PHE A 92 -29.96 -37.12 -137.89
N GLU A 93 -28.77 -37.41 -137.34
CA GLU A 93 -28.56 -38.71 -136.70
C GLU A 93 -28.95 -38.63 -135.22
N LYS A 94 -30.04 -39.31 -134.88
CA LYS A 94 -30.52 -39.55 -133.51
C LYS A 94 -29.46 -40.35 -132.73
N ASN A 95 -28.42 -39.67 -132.25
CA ASN A 95 -27.61 -40.07 -131.08
C ASN A 95 -26.54 -39.05 -130.69
N THR A 96 -26.23 -38.04 -131.51
CA THR A 96 -25.12 -37.11 -131.22
C THR A 96 -25.44 -36.00 -130.21
N ALA A 97 -26.71 -35.78 -129.87
CA ALA A 97 -27.09 -34.83 -128.80
C ALA A 97 -26.75 -35.35 -127.39
N TYR A 98 -26.60 -36.67 -127.21
CA TYR A 98 -26.26 -37.28 -125.92
C TYR A 98 -24.76 -37.44 -125.69
N ASP A 99 -23.94 -37.49 -126.75
CA ASP A 99 -22.49 -37.61 -126.61
C ASP A 99 -21.79 -36.32 -126.16
N TYR A 100 -22.40 -35.14 -126.36
CA TYR A 100 -21.85 -33.90 -125.81
C TYR A 100 -22.01 -33.80 -124.28
N LEU A 101 -22.88 -34.61 -123.68
CA LEU A 101 -23.14 -34.64 -122.23
C LEU A 101 -22.19 -35.58 -121.48
N THR A 102 -21.55 -36.54 -122.16
CA THR A 102 -20.64 -37.50 -121.53
C THR A 102 -19.29 -36.88 -121.18
N HIS A 103 -18.80 -35.91 -121.96
CA HIS A 103 -17.51 -35.24 -121.75
C HIS A 103 -17.51 -34.07 -120.76
N VAL A 104 -18.65 -33.73 -120.14
CA VAL A 104 -18.73 -32.66 -119.14
C VAL A 104 -18.51 -33.25 -117.73
N SER A 105 -17.58 -32.65 -116.97
CA SER A 105 -17.30 -33.04 -115.58
C SER A 105 -18.57 -33.00 -114.71
N SER A 106 -18.65 -33.81 -113.65
CA SER A 106 -19.83 -33.93 -112.78
C SER A 106 -20.36 -32.57 -112.31
N PHE A 107 -19.46 -31.63 -111.98
CA PHE A 107 -19.79 -30.26 -111.60
C PHE A 107 -20.38 -29.42 -112.76
N GLY A 108 -19.94 -29.67 -113.98
CA GLY A 108 -20.49 -29.06 -115.18
C GLY A 108 -21.88 -29.63 -115.56
N ARG A 109 -22.13 -30.93 -115.31
CA ARG A 109 -23.45 -31.54 -115.52
C ARG A 109 -24.51 -30.94 -114.58
N ILE A 110 -24.17 -30.73 -113.30
CA ILE A 110 -25.06 -30.10 -112.31
C ILE A 110 -25.40 -28.66 -112.74
N LYS A 111 -24.41 -27.87 -113.15
CA LYS A 111 -24.65 -26.52 -113.67
C LYS A 111 -25.48 -26.51 -114.96
N LEU A 112 -25.38 -27.55 -115.79
CA LEU A 112 -26.14 -27.67 -117.02
C LEU A 112 -27.60 -28.05 -116.74
N THR A 113 -27.85 -28.99 -115.82
CA THR A 113 -29.20 -29.36 -115.38
C THR A 113 -29.90 -28.18 -114.71
N GLU A 114 -29.21 -27.44 -113.85
CA GLU A 114 -29.73 -26.19 -113.26
C GLU A 114 -30.07 -25.14 -114.32
N LYS A 115 -29.24 -24.98 -115.37
CA LYS A 115 -29.53 -24.08 -116.49
C LYS A 115 -30.73 -24.53 -117.32
N ILE A 116 -30.88 -25.84 -117.54
CA ILE A 116 -32.01 -26.41 -118.28
C ILE A 116 -33.31 -26.24 -117.50
N GLU A 117 -33.30 -26.51 -116.20
CA GLU A 117 -34.45 -26.27 -115.30
C GLU A 117 -34.78 -24.78 -115.22
N HIS A 118 -33.78 -23.92 -115.07
CA HIS A 118 -33.97 -22.47 -115.08
C HIS A 118 -34.58 -21.96 -116.38
N ASN A 119 -34.17 -22.51 -117.54
CA ASN A 119 -34.75 -22.17 -118.83
C ASN A 119 -36.19 -22.68 -118.99
N LYS A 120 -36.50 -23.88 -118.47
CA LYS A 120 -37.88 -24.40 -118.41
C LYS A 120 -38.76 -23.50 -117.55
N ASP A 121 -38.30 -23.07 -116.38
CA ASP A 121 -39.03 -22.15 -115.50
C ASP A 121 -39.21 -20.76 -116.12
N LEU A 122 -38.22 -20.27 -116.87
CA LEU A 122 -38.33 -19.02 -117.61
C LEU A 122 -39.34 -19.11 -118.76
N SER A 123 -39.41 -20.25 -119.46
CA SER A 123 -40.34 -20.48 -120.59
C SER A 123 -41.82 -20.45 -120.19
N ARG A 124 -42.13 -20.68 -118.92
CA ARG A 124 -43.49 -20.62 -118.35
C ARG A 124 -43.96 -19.20 -118.02
N LEU A 125 -43.07 -18.22 -118.07
CA LEU A 125 -43.35 -16.81 -117.73
C LEU A 125 -43.62 -16.00 -118.99
N THR A 126 -44.51 -15.01 -118.89
CA THR A 126 -44.76 -14.07 -119.99
C THR A 126 -43.55 -13.17 -120.27
N PRO A 127 -43.38 -12.63 -121.49
CA PRO A 127 -42.22 -11.80 -121.86
C PRO A 127 -41.99 -10.61 -120.91
N LYS A 128 -43.07 -9.96 -120.45
CA LYS A 128 -43.00 -8.85 -119.48
C LYS A 128 -42.42 -9.30 -118.12
N GLN A 129 -42.80 -10.48 -117.64
CA GLN A 129 -42.31 -11.03 -116.37
C GLN A 129 -40.83 -11.44 -116.46
N GLN A 130 -40.38 -11.94 -117.62
CA GLN A 130 -38.97 -12.27 -117.84
C GLN A 130 -38.07 -11.02 -117.81
N VAL A 131 -38.49 -9.91 -118.41
CA VAL A 131 -37.75 -8.63 -118.38
C VAL A 131 -37.66 -8.08 -116.96
N GLN A 132 -38.76 -8.09 -116.20
CA GLN A 132 -38.76 -7.66 -114.79
C GLN A 132 -37.84 -8.51 -113.91
N ARG A 133 -37.78 -9.83 -114.12
CA ARG A 133 -36.89 -10.72 -113.38
C ARG A 133 -35.42 -10.46 -113.71
N ARG A 134 -35.08 -10.18 -114.98
CA ARG A 134 -33.72 -9.77 -115.38
C ARG A 134 -33.33 -8.42 -114.77
N GLN A 135 -34.23 -7.44 -114.76
CA GLN A 135 -33.99 -6.15 -114.10
C GLN A 135 -33.78 -6.31 -112.59
N LYS A 136 -34.62 -7.09 -111.90
CA LYS A 136 -34.44 -7.42 -110.47
C LYS A 136 -33.10 -8.11 -110.19
N ASN A 137 -32.70 -9.07 -111.03
CA ASN A 137 -31.41 -9.74 -110.89
C ASN A 137 -30.22 -8.80 -111.14
N SER A 138 -30.33 -7.89 -112.11
CA SER A 138 -29.32 -6.85 -112.35
C SER A 138 -29.19 -5.90 -111.15
N GLN A 139 -30.32 -5.44 -110.60
CA GLN A 139 -30.35 -4.60 -109.40
C GLN A 139 -29.76 -5.33 -108.19
N LEU A 140 -30.13 -6.60 -107.98
CA LEU A 140 -29.53 -7.43 -106.92
C LEU A 140 -28.02 -7.61 -107.11
N SER A 141 -27.54 -7.75 -108.35
CA SER A 141 -26.11 -7.86 -108.64
C SER A 141 -25.36 -6.55 -108.35
N GLN A 142 -25.96 -5.40 -108.67
CA GLN A 142 -25.40 -4.08 -108.36
C GLN A 142 -25.34 -3.85 -106.85
N ILE A 143 -26.43 -4.14 -106.12
CA ILE A 143 -26.47 -4.06 -104.66
C ILE A 143 -25.41 -4.98 -104.03
N LYS A 144 -25.26 -6.21 -104.53
CA LYS A 144 -24.20 -7.13 -104.07
C LYS A 144 -22.80 -6.57 -104.32
N ALA A 145 -22.56 -5.99 -105.50
CA ALA A 145 -21.27 -5.39 -105.82
C ALA A 145 -20.93 -4.20 -104.90
N GLU A 146 -21.92 -3.35 -104.58
CA GLU A 146 -21.76 -2.25 -103.63
C GLU A 146 -21.49 -2.73 -102.20
N ILE A 147 -22.24 -3.74 -101.73
CA ILE A 147 -22.00 -4.36 -100.42
C ILE A 147 -20.58 -4.94 -100.34
N ILE A 148 -20.13 -5.64 -101.39
CA ILE A 148 -18.77 -6.21 -101.44
C ILE A 148 -17.73 -5.09 -101.41
N LYS A 149 -17.95 -3.99 -102.13
CA LYS A 149 -17.04 -2.84 -102.15
C LYS A 149 -16.94 -2.18 -100.77
N ILE A 150 -18.07 -1.98 -100.08
CA ILE A 150 -18.12 -1.44 -98.71
C ILE A 150 -17.46 -2.40 -97.71
N ALA A 151 -17.74 -3.70 -97.81
CA ALA A 151 -17.10 -4.70 -96.95
C ALA A 151 -15.58 -4.71 -97.14
N HIS A 152 -15.11 -4.64 -98.39
CA HIS A 152 -13.68 -4.61 -98.69
C HIS A 152 -12.98 -3.36 -98.13
N THR A 153 -13.59 -2.17 -98.27
CA THR A 153 -13.02 -0.94 -97.71
C THR A 153 -12.99 -0.96 -96.18
N ASN A 154 -14.02 -1.52 -95.53
CA ASN A 154 -14.04 -1.70 -94.08
C ASN A 154 -12.97 -2.70 -93.60
N ILE A 155 -12.77 -3.81 -94.31
CA ILE A 155 -11.71 -4.77 -94.00
C ILE A 155 -10.33 -4.09 -94.12
N LEU A 156 -10.11 -3.27 -95.16
CA LEU A 156 -8.85 -2.54 -95.32
C LEU A 156 -8.63 -1.51 -94.20
N LYS A 157 -9.66 -0.76 -93.81
CA LYS A 157 -9.59 0.18 -92.68
C LYS A 157 -9.26 -0.54 -91.38
N HIS A 158 -9.98 -1.61 -91.06
CA HIS A 158 -9.72 -2.41 -89.87
C HIS A 158 -8.29 -3.00 -89.87
N LYS A 159 -7.78 -3.46 -91.02
CA LYS A 159 -6.40 -3.95 -91.11
C LYS A 159 -5.38 -2.84 -90.82
N LYS A 160 -5.62 -1.61 -91.29
CA LYS A 160 -4.78 -0.44 -90.98
C LYS A 160 -4.81 -0.08 -89.49
N GLU A 161 -6.00 -0.01 -88.89
CA GLU A 161 -6.16 0.30 -87.46
C GLU A 161 -5.48 -0.74 -86.56
N VAL A 162 -5.62 -2.03 -86.88
CA VAL A 162 -4.91 -3.11 -86.17
C VAL A 162 -3.39 -2.98 -86.32
N HIS A 163 -2.92 -2.52 -87.48
CA HIS A 163 -1.50 -2.31 -87.68
C HIS A 163 -0.97 -1.11 -86.87
N GLU A 164 -1.68 0.01 -86.90
CA GLU A 164 -1.34 1.21 -86.13
C GLU A 164 -1.36 0.97 -84.62
N THR A 165 -2.35 0.23 -84.11
CA THR A 165 -2.41 -0.13 -82.69
C THR A 165 -1.22 -1.01 -82.28
N LYS A 166 -0.85 -2.00 -83.11
CA LYS A 166 0.36 -2.81 -82.89
C LYS A 166 1.63 -1.96 -82.87
N ILE A 167 1.74 -0.96 -83.75
CA ILE A 167 2.88 -0.04 -83.77
C ILE A 167 2.90 0.84 -82.51
N LYS A 168 1.77 1.44 -82.14
CA LYS A 168 1.64 2.25 -80.92
C LYS A 168 2.01 1.45 -79.67
N GLU A 169 1.57 0.19 -79.57
CA GLU A 169 1.95 -0.70 -78.48
C GLU A 169 3.45 -0.99 -78.46
N LYS A 170 4.07 -1.22 -79.63
CA LYS A 170 5.53 -1.42 -79.72
C LYS A 170 6.29 -0.20 -79.21
N TYR A 171 5.90 1.01 -79.62
CA TYR A 171 6.52 2.24 -79.13
C TYR A 171 6.34 2.42 -77.62
N LYS A 172 5.14 2.19 -77.08
CA LYS A 172 4.90 2.22 -75.63
C LYS A 172 5.78 1.22 -74.87
N ARG A 173 5.96 0.00 -75.40
CA ARG A 173 6.84 -1.01 -74.79
C ARG A 173 8.31 -0.57 -74.82
N ILE A 174 8.75 0.10 -75.89
CA ILE A 174 10.13 0.61 -76.01
C ILE A 174 10.34 1.76 -75.03
N GLU A 175 9.42 2.72 -74.97
CA GLU A 175 9.48 3.84 -74.01
C GLU A 175 9.50 3.33 -72.57
N TYR A 176 8.67 2.34 -72.26
CA TYR A 176 8.68 1.68 -70.95
C TYR A 176 10.02 0.99 -70.64
N LYS A 177 10.64 0.33 -71.64
CA LYS A 177 11.96 -0.30 -71.48
C LYS A 177 13.07 0.73 -71.28
N GLN A 178 13.00 1.88 -71.95
CA GLN A 178 13.95 2.99 -71.77
C GLN A 178 13.83 3.60 -70.36
N LYS A 179 12.60 3.82 -69.87
CA LYS A 179 12.33 4.37 -68.52
C LYS A 179 12.41 3.32 -67.39
N LEU A 180 12.71 2.06 -67.71
CA LEU A 180 12.71 0.97 -66.73
C LEU A 180 13.77 1.17 -65.63
N GLY A 181 14.89 1.82 -65.95
CA GLY A 181 15.94 2.17 -65.00
C GLY A 181 15.42 3.12 -63.92
N GLU A 182 14.86 4.25 -64.34
CA GLU A 182 14.27 5.27 -63.45
C GLU A 182 13.14 4.70 -62.59
N ILE A 183 12.24 3.89 -63.18
CA ILE A 183 11.15 3.24 -62.45
C ILE A 183 11.69 2.27 -61.38
N LYS A 184 12.77 1.54 -61.67
CA LYS A 184 13.41 0.64 -60.70
C LYS A 184 14.06 1.42 -59.56
N GLU A 185 14.72 2.54 -59.84
CA GLU A 185 15.31 3.41 -58.82
C GLU A 185 14.25 4.00 -57.91
N ILE A 186 13.17 4.56 -58.48
CA ILE A 186 12.02 5.07 -57.72
C ILE A 186 11.39 3.96 -56.86
N LYS A 187 11.24 2.74 -57.40
CA LYS A 187 10.71 1.62 -56.62
C LYS A 187 11.66 1.23 -55.47
N LYS A 188 12.97 1.23 -55.71
CA LYS A 188 13.99 0.94 -54.69
C LYS A 188 13.98 2.00 -53.59
N THR A 189 13.90 3.29 -53.94
CA THR A 189 13.80 4.38 -52.97
C THR A 189 12.52 4.27 -52.13
N TRP A 190 11.37 4.00 -52.75
CA TRP A 190 10.11 3.77 -52.00
C TRP A 190 10.18 2.58 -51.05
N ILE A 191 10.80 1.47 -51.47
CA ILE A 191 10.98 0.30 -50.59
C ILE A 191 11.92 0.64 -49.43
N THR A 192 13.05 1.30 -49.70
CA THR A 192 13.99 1.69 -48.65
C THR A 192 13.35 2.68 -47.66
N LEU A 193 12.60 3.66 -48.14
CA LEU A 193 11.86 4.60 -47.32
C LEU A 193 10.83 3.90 -46.43
N LYS A 194 10.01 3.00 -47.01
CA LYS A 194 9.05 2.20 -46.24
C LYS A 194 9.74 1.32 -45.18
N SER A 195 10.89 0.74 -45.52
CA SER A 195 11.67 -0.07 -44.56
C SER A 195 12.23 0.77 -43.41
N ALA A 196 12.70 1.99 -43.69
CA ALA A 196 13.20 2.91 -42.67
C ALA A 196 12.07 3.34 -41.71
N PHE A 197 10.90 3.73 -42.24
CA PHE A 197 9.73 4.03 -41.41
C PHE A 197 9.27 2.81 -40.59
N GLY A 198 9.29 1.61 -41.19
CA GLY A 198 8.99 0.36 -40.50
C GLY A 198 9.93 0.10 -39.32
N MET A 199 11.25 0.29 -39.50
CA MET A 199 12.23 0.13 -38.44
C MET A 199 12.02 1.12 -37.28
N ILE A 200 11.74 2.39 -37.58
CA ILE A 200 11.45 3.41 -36.57
C ILE A 200 10.21 3.03 -35.75
N PHE A 201 9.16 2.53 -36.41
CA PHE A 201 7.94 2.09 -35.73
C PHE A 201 8.18 0.86 -34.84
N VAL A 202 8.95 -0.12 -35.32
CA VAL A 202 9.35 -1.30 -34.53
C VAL A 202 10.18 -0.90 -33.31
N LEU A 203 11.13 0.03 -33.45
CA LEU A 203 11.93 0.54 -32.34
C LEU A 203 11.07 1.27 -31.29
N LYS A 204 10.11 2.09 -31.75
CA LYS A 204 9.18 2.81 -30.86
C LYS A 204 8.33 1.83 -30.07
N THR A 205 7.69 0.87 -30.74
CA THR A 205 6.85 -0.16 -30.11
C THR A 205 7.64 -1.06 -29.17
N PHE A 206 8.87 -1.43 -29.53
CA PHE A 206 9.77 -2.18 -28.63
C PHE A 206 10.09 -1.40 -27.35
N THR A 207 10.35 -0.10 -27.48
CA THR A 207 10.65 0.78 -26.33
C THR A 207 9.43 0.93 -25.42
N GLU A 208 8.24 1.13 -25.99
CA GLU A 208 6.97 1.18 -25.23
C GLU A 208 6.68 -0.15 -24.53
N ASN A 209 6.87 -1.27 -25.21
CA ASN A 209 6.70 -2.60 -24.62
C ASN A 209 7.68 -2.84 -23.45
N LYS A 210 8.92 -2.41 -23.57
CA LYS A 210 9.91 -2.49 -22.48
C LYS A 210 9.50 -1.65 -21.26
N LYS A 211 8.97 -0.45 -21.47
CA LYS A 211 8.40 0.39 -20.39
C LYS A 211 7.20 -0.29 -19.73
N ASN A 212 6.26 -0.79 -20.52
CA ASN A 212 5.08 -1.50 -20.04
C ASN A 212 5.43 -2.76 -19.24
N LEU A 213 6.44 -3.52 -19.69
CA LEU A 213 6.93 -4.69 -18.97
C LEU A 213 7.49 -4.32 -17.59
N ARG A 214 8.30 -3.26 -17.50
CA ARG A 214 8.82 -2.76 -16.22
C ARG A 214 7.70 -2.39 -15.25
N ILE A 215 6.66 -1.70 -15.71
CA ILE A 215 5.50 -1.33 -14.90
C ILE A 215 4.77 -2.58 -14.40
N ARG A 216 4.54 -3.58 -15.25
CA ARG A 216 3.89 -4.85 -14.86
C ARG A 216 4.71 -5.62 -13.84
N ILE A 217 6.02 -5.75 -14.04
CA ILE A 217 6.93 -6.42 -13.10
C ILE A 217 6.88 -5.72 -11.75
N PHE A 218 6.97 -4.39 -11.72
CA PHE A 218 6.93 -3.63 -10.48
C PHE A 218 5.59 -3.77 -9.75
N SER A 219 4.48 -3.78 -10.49
CA SER A 219 3.14 -4.05 -9.94
C SER A 219 3.03 -5.47 -9.36
N MET A 220 3.55 -6.49 -10.05
CA MET A 220 3.61 -7.86 -9.53
C MET A 220 4.48 -7.95 -8.27
N LEU A 221 5.63 -7.27 -8.25
CA LEU A 221 6.52 -7.25 -7.09
C LEU A 221 5.84 -6.63 -5.86
N LYS A 222 5.10 -5.53 -6.05
CA LYS A 222 4.28 -4.92 -4.98
C LYS A 222 3.22 -5.89 -4.44
N LYS A 223 2.51 -6.60 -5.32
CA LYS A 223 1.52 -7.62 -4.90
C LYS A 223 2.20 -8.76 -4.13
N PHE A 224 3.35 -9.23 -4.60
CA PHE A 224 4.12 -10.28 -3.93
C PHE A 224 4.60 -9.82 -2.53
N GLN A 225 5.08 -8.58 -2.42
CA GLN A 225 5.45 -7.99 -1.14
C GLN A 225 4.27 -7.92 -0.15
N GLN A 226 3.07 -7.57 -0.63
CA GLN A 226 1.85 -7.57 0.19
C GLN A 226 1.50 -8.98 0.68
N ILE A 227 1.55 -9.99 -0.20
CA ILE A 227 1.31 -11.39 0.16
C ILE A 227 2.34 -11.86 1.20
N ALA A 228 3.62 -11.57 0.99
CA ALA A 228 4.69 -11.91 1.94
C ALA A 228 4.47 -11.27 3.32
N ARG A 229 4.05 -9.99 3.37
CA ARG A 229 3.70 -9.31 4.62
C ARG A 229 2.51 -9.97 5.32
N CYS A 230 1.47 -10.37 4.56
CA CYS A 230 0.32 -11.09 5.11
C CYS A 230 0.74 -12.44 5.70
N ILE A 231 1.57 -13.22 5.00
CA ILE A 231 2.12 -14.49 5.50
C ILE A 231 2.93 -14.26 6.78
N GLY A 232 3.75 -13.23 6.82
CA GLY A 232 4.51 -12.84 8.02
C GLY A 232 3.61 -12.53 9.22
N LYS A 233 2.55 -11.73 9.02
CA LYS A 233 1.56 -11.44 10.08
C LYS A 233 0.84 -12.71 10.55
N MET A 234 0.41 -13.57 9.65
CA MET A 234 -0.22 -14.85 9.99
C MET A 234 0.71 -15.74 10.82
N ARG A 235 2.01 -15.79 10.49
CA ARG A 235 3.01 -16.53 11.27
C ARG A 235 3.18 -15.98 12.68
N LEU A 236 3.18 -14.66 12.86
CA LEU A 236 3.23 -14.01 14.18
C LEU A 236 1.99 -14.35 15.02
N ILE A 237 0.80 -14.25 14.43
CA ILE A 237 -0.47 -14.63 15.08
C ILE A 237 -0.42 -16.10 15.51
N LEU A 238 0.02 -17.00 14.62
CA LEU A 238 0.13 -18.43 14.92
C LEU A 238 1.11 -18.70 16.08
N LYS A 239 2.23 -17.96 16.15
CA LYS A 239 3.18 -18.03 17.26
C LYS A 239 2.51 -17.60 18.57
N GLY A 240 1.70 -16.53 18.55
CA GLY A 240 0.89 -16.08 19.68
C GLY A 240 -0.09 -17.16 20.16
N PHE A 241 -0.85 -17.78 19.24
CA PHE A 241 -1.76 -18.88 19.57
C PHE A 241 -1.05 -20.09 20.18
N ARG A 242 0.09 -20.50 19.63
CA ARG A 242 0.89 -21.61 20.17
C ARG A 242 1.40 -21.31 21.58
N LYS A 243 1.91 -20.08 21.82
CA LYS A 243 2.35 -19.63 23.15
C LYS A 243 1.19 -19.64 24.15
N ASN A 244 0.04 -19.10 23.77
CA ASN A 244 -1.14 -19.07 24.64
C ASN A 244 -1.67 -20.47 24.95
N ARG A 245 -1.67 -21.38 23.97
CA ARG A 245 -2.05 -22.78 24.19
C ARG A 245 -1.08 -23.48 25.15
N ALA A 246 0.23 -23.31 24.95
CA ALA A 246 1.24 -23.86 25.85
C ALA A 246 1.09 -23.29 27.27
N MET A 247 0.87 -21.99 27.41
CA MET A 247 0.64 -21.35 28.71
C MET A 247 -0.64 -21.87 29.39
N LYS A 248 -1.74 -22.06 28.65
CA LYS A 248 -2.96 -22.66 29.19
C LYS A 248 -2.73 -24.08 29.70
N ILE A 249 -1.98 -24.90 28.95
CA ILE A 249 -1.63 -26.26 29.37
C ILE A 249 -0.75 -26.24 30.62
N LEU A 250 0.27 -25.37 30.64
CA LEU A 250 1.13 -25.17 31.81
C LEU A 250 0.31 -24.73 33.02
N ILE A 251 -0.56 -23.73 32.89
CA ILE A 251 -1.44 -23.29 33.98
C ILE A 251 -2.32 -24.45 34.47
N LEU A 252 -2.95 -25.21 33.57
CA LEU A 252 -3.82 -26.32 33.96
C LEU A 252 -3.04 -27.43 34.68
N LEU A 253 -1.80 -27.71 34.28
CA LEU A 253 -0.90 -28.63 34.97
C LEU A 253 -0.42 -28.08 36.31
N PHE A 254 -0.03 -26.81 36.38
CA PHE A 254 0.60 -26.20 37.57
C PHE A 254 -0.41 -25.77 38.64
N VAL A 255 -1.62 -25.36 38.27
CA VAL A 255 -2.68 -24.92 39.22
C VAL A 255 -2.96 -25.94 40.33
N PRO A 256 -3.14 -27.25 40.06
CA PRO A 256 -3.33 -28.22 41.14
C PRO A 256 -2.11 -28.31 42.06
N TYR A 257 -0.88 -28.30 41.51
CA TYR A 257 0.35 -28.31 42.33
C TYR A 257 0.49 -27.04 43.17
N MET A 258 0.20 -25.87 42.59
CA MET A 258 0.23 -24.59 43.30
C MET A 258 -0.82 -24.54 44.41
N ASN A 259 -2.02 -25.09 44.17
CA ASN A 259 -3.06 -25.19 45.19
C ASN A 259 -2.67 -26.16 46.32
N ILE A 260 -2.07 -27.31 46.00
CA ILE A 260 -1.53 -28.24 46.99
C ILE A 260 -0.40 -27.59 47.80
N TRP A 261 0.52 -26.90 47.13
CA TRP A 261 1.61 -26.17 47.76
C TRP A 261 1.10 -25.06 48.69
N LEU A 262 0.11 -24.27 48.24
CA LEU A 262 -0.53 -23.24 49.06
C LEU A 262 -1.25 -23.84 50.27
N LYS A 263 -1.98 -24.95 50.11
CA LYS A 263 -2.61 -25.67 51.23
C LYS A 263 -1.58 -26.16 52.24
N ASN A 264 -0.50 -26.78 51.77
CA ASN A 264 0.59 -27.26 52.63
C ASN A 264 1.29 -26.12 53.35
N ARG A 265 1.52 -24.99 52.67
CA ARG A 265 2.14 -23.81 53.25
C ARG A 265 1.24 -23.15 54.30
N ARG A 266 -0.07 -23.03 54.02
CA ARG A 266 -1.06 -22.55 54.99
C ARG A 266 -1.06 -23.44 56.23
N LYS A 267 -1.18 -24.76 56.07
CA LYS A 267 -1.14 -25.73 57.18
C LYS A 267 0.14 -25.63 57.99
N LYS A 268 1.29 -25.45 57.32
CA LYS A 268 2.59 -25.26 58.01
C LYS A 268 2.60 -23.98 58.85
N TYR A 269 2.06 -22.87 58.34
CA TYR A 269 1.99 -21.63 59.10
C TYR A 269 0.95 -21.69 60.22
N GLU A 270 -0.21 -22.30 60.00
CA GLU A 270 -1.21 -22.57 61.04
C GLU A 270 -0.59 -23.37 62.20
N ASN A 271 0.14 -24.44 61.90
CA ASN A 271 0.87 -25.21 62.90
C ASN A 271 1.95 -24.39 63.62
N LEU A 272 2.69 -23.53 62.90
CA LEU A 272 3.74 -22.70 63.48
C LEU A 272 3.14 -21.64 64.42
N VAL A 273 1.99 -21.05 64.04
CA VAL A 273 1.22 -20.13 64.89
C VAL A 273 0.69 -20.87 66.10
N ALA A 274 0.07 -22.04 65.93
CA ALA A 274 -0.42 -22.88 67.03
C ALA A 274 0.71 -23.23 68.00
N LEU A 275 1.87 -23.71 67.51
CA LEU A 275 3.04 -24.00 68.32
C LEU A 275 3.61 -22.77 69.03
N ASN A 276 3.60 -21.60 68.40
CA ASN A 276 4.02 -20.36 69.04
C ASN A 276 3.04 -19.94 70.13
N ILE A 277 1.73 -20.10 69.89
CA ILE A 277 0.68 -19.83 70.88
C ILE A 277 0.82 -20.79 72.05
N GLU A 278 0.98 -22.10 71.80
CA GLU A 278 1.24 -23.11 72.84
C GLU A 278 2.54 -22.83 73.59
N LYS A 279 3.61 -22.43 72.90
CA LYS A 279 4.88 -22.06 73.52
C LYS A 279 4.77 -20.79 74.37
N ILE A 280 3.97 -19.81 73.94
CA ILE A 280 3.69 -18.61 74.72
C ILE A 280 2.81 -18.96 75.92
N LEU A 281 1.78 -19.78 75.75
CA LEU A 281 0.86 -20.23 76.80
C LEU A 281 1.52 -21.17 77.82
N SER A 282 2.55 -21.93 77.41
CA SER A 282 3.38 -22.71 78.33
C SER A 282 4.03 -21.74 79.32
N CYS A 283 3.70 -21.91 80.61
CA CYS A 283 3.70 -20.84 81.61
C CYS A 283 4.99 -20.00 81.67
N SER A 284 6.18 -20.53 81.38
CA SER A 284 7.42 -19.74 81.46
C SER A 284 7.50 -18.53 80.50
N MET A 285 6.88 -18.58 79.32
CA MET A 285 7.00 -17.50 78.32
C MET A 285 5.93 -16.41 78.49
N LEU A 286 4.70 -16.79 78.89
CA LEU A 286 3.63 -15.84 79.20
C LEU A 286 4.04 -14.90 80.34
N PHE A 287 4.61 -15.45 81.42
CA PHE A 287 5.12 -14.65 82.54
C PHE A 287 6.24 -13.72 82.11
N ASN A 288 7.16 -14.16 81.22
CA ASN A 288 8.21 -13.29 80.67
C ASN A 288 7.65 -12.20 79.77
N ALA A 289 6.62 -12.49 78.98
CA ALA A 289 5.94 -11.51 78.13
C ALA A 289 5.19 -10.48 78.98
N ILE A 290 4.45 -10.92 80.00
CA ILE A 290 3.78 -10.04 80.97
C ILE A 290 4.80 -9.21 81.72
N ALA A 291 5.90 -9.79 82.19
CA ALA A 291 6.96 -9.06 82.88
C ALA A 291 7.62 -8.01 81.96
N LYS A 292 7.87 -8.35 80.69
CA LYS A 292 8.41 -7.40 79.69
C LYS A 292 7.42 -6.28 79.41
N TRP A 293 6.12 -6.60 79.26
CA TRP A 293 5.05 -5.65 79.06
C TRP A 293 4.89 -4.70 80.26
N HIS A 294 4.88 -5.26 81.47
CA HIS A 294 4.83 -4.51 82.71
C HIS A 294 6.06 -3.58 82.85
N LYS A 295 7.26 -4.08 82.53
CA LYS A 295 8.49 -3.27 82.50
C LYS A 295 8.39 -2.12 81.48
N THR A 296 7.83 -2.35 80.30
CA THR A 296 7.61 -1.27 79.31
C THR A 296 6.60 -0.24 79.80
N ILE A 297 5.49 -0.66 80.41
CA ILE A 297 4.50 0.24 80.99
C ILE A 297 5.13 1.09 82.10
N LEU A 298 5.86 0.47 83.04
CA LEU A 298 6.54 1.18 84.11
C LEU A 298 7.58 2.18 83.56
N THR A 299 8.28 1.80 82.50
CA THR A 299 9.24 2.68 81.83
C THR A 299 8.54 3.91 81.23
N ILE A 300 7.43 3.70 80.50
CA ILE A 300 6.60 4.79 79.95
C ILE A 300 6.06 5.67 81.08
N GLN A 301 5.53 5.09 82.16
CA GLN A 301 5.04 5.83 83.32
C GLN A 301 6.13 6.68 83.97
N ARG A 302 7.35 6.13 84.15
CA ARG A 302 8.51 6.87 84.67
C ARG A 302 8.91 8.02 83.75
N PHE A 303 8.94 7.79 82.43
CA PHE A 303 9.22 8.86 81.46
C PHE A 303 8.15 9.94 81.48
N MET A 304 6.87 9.59 81.54
CA MET A 304 5.75 10.53 81.64
C MET A 304 5.84 11.36 82.93
N LYS A 305 6.10 10.73 84.09
CA LYS A 305 6.32 11.44 85.36
C LYS A 305 7.50 12.41 85.27
N LYS A 306 8.64 11.96 84.73
CA LYS A 306 9.83 12.80 84.53
C LYS A 306 9.54 13.96 83.59
N TYR A 307 8.81 13.72 82.50
CA TYR A 307 8.38 14.76 81.55
C TYR A 307 7.48 15.80 82.20
N LEU A 308 6.48 15.39 82.99
CA LEU A 308 5.60 16.31 83.71
C LEU A 308 6.39 17.21 84.68
N VAL A 309 7.35 16.64 85.41
CA VAL A 309 8.24 17.41 86.30
C VAL A 309 9.10 18.39 85.49
N MET A 310 9.74 17.95 84.41
CA MET A 310 10.54 18.83 83.55
C MET A 310 9.70 19.95 82.92
N LYS A 311 8.47 19.63 82.49
CA LYS A 311 7.51 20.62 81.97
C LYS A 311 7.18 21.67 83.02
N LYS A 312 6.92 21.26 84.28
CA LYS A 312 6.67 22.19 85.38
C LYS A 312 7.87 23.11 85.62
N ILE A 313 9.06 22.55 85.76
CA ILE A 313 10.32 23.30 85.95
C ILE A 313 10.55 24.30 84.82
N LEU A 314 10.32 23.88 83.57
CA LEU A 314 10.44 24.75 82.40
C LEU A 314 9.48 25.93 82.48
N HIS A 315 8.19 25.68 82.75
CA HIS A 315 7.20 26.74 82.89
C HIS A 315 7.55 27.72 84.02
N ASP A 316 7.97 27.21 85.19
CA ASP A 316 8.36 28.04 86.33
C ASP A 316 9.56 28.92 85.97
N LYS A 317 10.55 28.36 85.27
CA LYS A 317 11.73 29.12 84.81
C LYS A 317 11.35 30.22 83.81
N LEU A 318 10.50 29.91 82.82
CA LEU A 318 10.04 30.88 81.83
C LEU A 318 9.18 31.98 82.46
N LEU A 319 8.36 31.64 83.46
CA LEU A 319 7.58 32.60 84.23
C LEU A 319 8.49 33.53 85.04
N ASN A 320 9.55 33.00 85.66
CA ASN A 320 10.55 33.82 86.35
C ASN A 320 11.27 34.77 85.39
N MET A 321 11.67 34.30 84.19
CA MET A 321 12.27 35.15 83.16
C MET A 321 11.31 36.26 82.69
N TRP A 322 10.02 35.96 82.56
CA TRP A 322 8.98 36.95 82.27
C TRP A 322 8.89 38.01 83.38
N ASN A 323 8.89 37.58 84.65
CA ASN A 323 8.81 38.50 85.78
C ASN A 323 10.06 39.39 85.88
N GLU A 324 11.24 38.85 85.60
CA GLU A 324 12.49 39.62 85.52
C GLU A 324 12.43 40.69 84.42
N SER A 325 11.98 40.34 83.21
CA SER A 325 11.89 41.27 82.08
C SER A 325 10.80 42.33 82.31
N GLU A 326 9.66 41.96 82.91
CA GLU A 326 8.61 42.90 83.32
C GLU A 326 9.15 43.90 84.36
N ALA A 327 9.91 43.43 85.35
CA ALA A 327 10.54 44.30 86.35
C ALA A 327 11.54 45.29 85.72
N VAL A 328 12.31 44.87 84.72
CA VAL A 328 13.22 45.75 83.98
C VAL A 328 12.44 46.80 83.18
N ILE A 329 11.35 46.42 82.50
CA ILE A 329 10.49 47.35 81.74
C ILE A 329 9.82 48.37 82.67
N LEU A 330 9.29 47.93 83.82
CA LEU A 330 8.67 48.79 84.82
C LEU A 330 9.68 49.78 85.41
N LYS A 331 10.90 49.32 85.74
CA LYS A 331 12.00 50.20 86.18
C LYS A 331 12.34 51.26 85.13
N LYS A 332 12.44 50.90 83.84
CA LYS A 332 12.66 51.85 82.72
C LYS A 332 11.52 52.87 82.58
N LYS A 333 10.26 52.44 82.71
CA LYS A 333 9.06 53.32 82.65
C LYS A 333 9.06 54.33 83.81
N LEU A 334 9.41 53.92 85.03
CA LEU A 334 9.51 54.77 86.24
C LEU A 334 10.64 55.80 86.15
N THR A 335 11.79 55.45 85.58
CA THR A 335 12.91 56.40 85.39
C THR A 335 12.60 57.51 84.39
N LYS A 336 11.79 57.24 83.35
CA LYS A 336 11.35 58.24 82.36
C LYS A 336 10.31 59.22 82.93
N THR A 337 9.42 58.74 83.82
CA THR A 337 8.40 59.59 84.48
C THR A 337 9.00 60.50 85.55
N LYS A 338 10.02 60.05 86.31
CA LYS A 338 10.74 60.89 87.28
C LYS A 338 11.44 62.10 86.66
N LYS A 339 11.93 62.01 85.41
CA LYS A 339 12.48 63.18 84.70
C LYS A 339 11.42 64.22 84.30
N ARG A 340 10.14 63.85 84.24
CA ARG A 340 9.01 64.76 83.91
C ARG A 340 8.26 65.28 85.14
N THR A 341 8.47 64.70 86.33
CA THR A 341 7.74 65.05 87.57
C THR A 341 8.71 65.58 88.64
N MET A 342 9.29 66.76 88.39
CA MET A 342 9.98 67.56 89.41
C MET A 342 9.13 68.74 89.92
N LYS A 343 7.80 68.71 89.72
CA LYS A 343 6.86 69.65 90.36
C LYS A 343 5.59 68.88 90.73
N GLY A 344 5.37 68.65 92.02
CA GLY A 344 4.14 68.05 92.54
C GLY A 344 4.40 66.90 93.52
N LYS A 345 4.48 67.22 94.81
CA LYS A 345 4.43 66.24 95.91
C LYS A 345 3.02 65.65 95.98
N ILE A 346 2.78 64.51 95.32
CA ILE A 346 1.70 63.61 95.66
C ILE A 346 2.33 62.26 95.99
N ARG A 347 2.19 61.84 97.25
CA ARG A 347 2.59 60.51 97.74
C ARG A 347 1.72 59.45 97.06
N VAL A 348 2.11 59.01 95.87
CA VAL A 348 1.58 57.77 95.29
C VAL A 348 2.20 56.63 96.09
N LYS A 349 1.36 55.96 96.90
CA LYS A 349 1.70 54.73 97.61
C LYS A 349 2.40 53.77 96.65
N LYS A 350 3.62 53.37 97.02
CA LYS A 350 4.41 52.32 96.37
C LYS A 350 3.64 51.00 96.44
N ASN A 351 2.83 50.68 95.43
CA ASN A 351 2.58 49.29 95.05
C ASN A 351 3.63 48.90 94.01
N ILE A 352 4.90 48.89 94.41
CA ILE A 352 5.98 48.26 93.64
C ILE A 352 5.88 46.77 93.98
N GLY A 353 5.08 46.02 93.23
CA GLY A 353 4.96 44.58 93.45
C GLY A 353 3.77 43.90 92.79
N ILE A 354 2.76 44.63 92.33
CA ILE A 354 1.64 44.02 91.61
C ILE A 354 2.03 43.98 90.13
N SER A 355 2.32 42.78 89.63
CA SER A 355 2.49 42.56 88.20
C SER A 355 1.30 43.12 87.44
N THR A 356 1.57 43.81 86.34
CA THR A 356 0.56 44.48 85.50
C THR A 356 -0.31 43.48 84.73
N ILE A 357 0.17 42.25 84.57
CA ILE A 357 -0.45 41.19 83.77
C ILE A 357 -0.79 39.99 84.68
N PRO A 358 -2.05 39.52 84.72
CA PRO A 358 -2.44 38.31 85.46
C PRO A 358 -1.62 37.06 85.09
N GLU A 359 -1.39 36.18 86.05
CA GLU A 359 -0.55 34.98 85.88
C GLU A 359 -1.10 34.01 84.82
N ASP A 360 -2.42 33.85 84.73
CA ASP A 360 -3.07 32.98 83.73
C ASP A 360 -2.79 33.44 82.31
N ILE A 361 -2.73 34.76 82.11
CA ILE A 361 -2.44 35.39 80.83
C ILE A 361 -0.95 35.22 80.49
N LYS A 362 -0.06 35.39 81.47
CA LYS A 362 1.37 35.07 81.30
C LYS A 362 1.57 33.62 80.88
N ARG A 363 0.91 32.68 81.57
CA ARG A 363 0.93 31.25 81.26
C ARG A 363 0.41 30.97 79.85
N TYR A 364 -0.65 31.66 79.41
CA TYR A 364 -1.18 31.55 78.05
C TYR A 364 -0.16 31.97 76.99
N TYR A 365 0.45 33.15 77.12
CA TYR A 365 1.44 33.62 76.14
C TYR A 365 2.72 32.79 76.15
N ILE A 366 3.19 32.36 77.33
CA ILE A 366 4.33 31.43 77.46
C ILE A 366 4.00 30.10 76.76
N THR A 367 2.81 29.55 76.98
CA THR A 367 2.40 28.29 76.33
C THR A 367 2.28 28.46 74.82
N LYS A 368 1.71 29.59 74.35
CA LYS A 368 1.62 29.92 72.93
C LYS A 368 3.01 29.99 72.29
N LEU A 369 3.98 30.64 72.95
CA LEU A 369 5.36 30.74 72.48
C LEU A 369 6.06 29.37 72.44
N ILE A 370 5.88 28.54 73.46
CA ILE A 370 6.43 27.17 73.47
C ILE A 370 5.85 26.38 72.29
N CYS A 371 4.54 26.46 72.06
CA CYS A 371 3.88 25.77 70.96
C CYS A 371 4.36 26.24 69.59
N THR A 372 4.55 27.55 69.37
CA THR A 372 5.06 28.06 68.09
C THR A 372 6.48 27.59 67.84
N LYS A 373 7.37 27.72 68.84
CA LYS A 373 8.76 27.25 68.70
C LYS A 373 8.87 25.74 68.55
N LEU A 374 8.01 24.98 69.20
CA LEU A 374 7.93 23.54 69.00
C LEU A 374 7.46 23.20 67.57
N GLY A 375 6.50 23.95 67.04
CA GLY A 375 6.05 23.85 65.65
C GLY A 375 7.21 24.09 64.67
N ASP A 376 7.91 25.21 64.80
CA ASP A 376 9.08 25.55 64.00
C ASP A 376 10.13 24.42 64.01
N TYR A 377 10.44 23.89 65.20
CA TYR A 377 11.39 22.79 65.37
C TYR A 377 10.92 21.47 64.74
N LEU A 378 9.64 21.14 64.86
CA LEU A 378 9.08 19.93 64.26
C LEU A 378 9.11 20.01 62.73
N GLU A 379 8.87 21.18 62.16
CA GLU A 379 9.01 21.42 60.72
C GLU A 379 10.46 21.28 60.25
N GLU A 380 11.42 21.87 60.97
CA GLU A 380 12.85 21.70 60.69
C GLU A 380 13.29 20.23 60.79
N MET A 381 12.79 19.50 61.79
CA MET A 381 13.07 18.06 61.95
C MET A 381 12.43 17.21 60.84
N LYS A 382 11.25 17.61 60.35
CA LYS A 382 10.61 16.95 59.21
C LYS A 382 11.41 17.17 57.93
N LYS A 383 11.85 18.40 57.65
CA LYS A 383 12.73 18.72 56.52
C LYS A 383 14.04 17.94 56.61
N TYR A 384 14.68 17.93 57.77
CA TYR A 384 15.88 17.12 58.02
C TYR A 384 15.65 15.62 57.73
N SER A 385 14.52 15.06 58.16
CA SER A 385 14.19 13.66 57.88
C SER A 385 13.94 13.39 56.40
N GLU A 386 13.33 14.33 55.68
CA GLU A 386 13.08 14.22 54.24
C GLU A 386 14.39 14.32 53.45
N GLU A 387 15.28 15.24 53.81
CA GLU A 387 16.61 15.37 53.24
C GLU A 387 17.46 14.11 53.46
N CYS A 388 17.41 13.52 54.67
CA CYS A 388 18.09 12.26 54.95
C CYS A 388 17.57 11.12 54.06
N LYS A 389 16.25 11.01 53.89
CA LYS A 389 15.64 9.99 53.02
C LYS A 389 16.02 10.18 51.56
N ALA A 390 16.01 11.43 51.08
CA ALA A 390 16.39 11.75 49.71
C ALA A 390 17.86 11.40 49.43
N ILE A 391 18.76 11.66 50.39
CA ILE A 391 20.17 11.25 50.30
C ILE A 391 20.30 9.73 50.29
N ASP A 392 19.58 9.02 51.18
CA ASP A 392 19.61 7.56 51.21
C ASP A 392 19.07 6.93 49.91
N GLU A 393 18.06 7.53 49.29
CA GLU A 393 17.52 7.10 47.99
C GLU A 393 18.49 7.39 46.84
N ALA A 394 19.08 8.59 46.80
CA ALA A 394 20.11 8.96 45.83
C ALA A 394 21.34 8.05 45.92
N ASN A 395 21.79 7.73 47.15
CA ASN A 395 22.90 6.82 47.37
C ASN A 395 22.61 5.41 46.84
N LYS A 396 21.38 4.90 47.05
CA LYS A 396 20.95 3.60 46.51
C LYS A 396 20.89 3.59 44.98
N GLN A 397 20.41 4.68 44.36
CA GLN A 397 20.38 4.83 42.91
C GLN A 397 21.79 4.88 42.33
N GLN A 398 22.68 5.65 42.95
CA GLN A 398 24.08 5.74 42.55
C GLN A 398 24.80 4.39 42.70
N GLU A 399 24.56 3.63 43.77
CA GLU A 399 25.08 2.27 43.93
C GLU A 399 24.60 1.33 42.82
N PHE A 400 23.33 1.43 42.43
CA PHE A 400 22.77 0.65 41.31
C PHE A 400 23.38 1.03 39.96
N GLU A 401 23.61 2.32 39.70
CA GLU A 401 24.23 2.83 38.47
C GLU A 401 25.70 2.43 38.36
N ILE A 402 26.46 2.49 39.46
CA ILE A 402 27.85 2.01 39.50
C ILE A 402 27.92 0.52 39.14
N LEU A 403 27.01 -0.29 39.69
CA LEU A 403 26.95 -1.75 39.44
C LEU A 403 26.61 -2.12 37.99
N ILE A 404 25.85 -1.29 37.28
CA ILE A 404 25.41 -1.57 35.90
C ILE A 404 26.31 -0.93 34.85
N MET A 405 26.80 0.29 35.12
CA MET A 405 27.48 1.12 34.13
C MET A 405 29.00 1.22 34.33
N ASN A 406 29.58 0.58 35.36
CA ASN A 406 31.01 0.65 35.71
C ASN A 406 31.55 2.10 35.78
N GLN A 407 30.76 3.02 36.31
CA GLN A 407 31.16 4.43 36.47
C GLN A 407 32.03 4.63 37.72
N GLU A 408 32.90 5.63 37.69
CA GLU A 408 33.75 6.00 38.83
C GLU A 408 32.91 6.51 40.02
N LYS A 409 33.38 6.21 41.23
CA LYS A 409 32.66 6.51 42.47
C LYS A 409 32.69 8.02 42.77
N ILE A 410 31.58 8.71 42.51
CA ILE A 410 31.37 10.09 42.95
C ILE A 410 31.23 10.12 44.48
N PRO A 411 31.87 11.07 45.19
CA PRO A 411 31.74 11.18 46.65
C PRO A 411 30.29 11.49 47.06
N TYR A 412 29.79 10.77 48.06
CA TYR A 412 28.43 10.93 48.56
C TYR A 412 28.19 12.34 49.11
N PRO A 413 26.97 12.88 48.96
CA PRO A 413 26.62 14.17 49.54
C PRO A 413 26.75 14.12 51.07
N PRO A 414 27.26 15.21 51.69
CA PRO A 414 27.41 15.26 53.14
C PRO A 414 26.04 15.16 53.83
N ARG A 415 25.97 14.42 54.94
CA ARG A 415 24.75 14.32 55.73
C ARG A 415 24.34 15.70 56.26
N PRO A 416 23.05 16.05 56.22
CA PRO A 416 22.58 17.31 56.75
C PRO A 416 22.87 17.41 58.25
N VAL A 417 23.03 18.63 58.74
CA VAL A 417 23.28 18.89 60.17
C VAL A 417 21.97 18.79 60.92
N LYS A 418 21.93 17.97 61.98
CA LYS A 418 20.72 17.83 62.80
C LYS A 418 20.35 19.19 63.42
N PRO A 419 19.07 19.63 63.31
CA PRO A 419 18.60 20.85 63.96
C PRO A 419 18.93 20.82 65.45
N ARG A 420 19.56 21.89 65.94
CA ARG A 420 19.89 22.03 67.36
C ARG A 420 18.60 22.22 68.15
N VAL A 421 18.56 21.71 69.38
CA VAL A 421 17.46 21.98 70.30
C VAL A 421 17.34 23.50 70.44
N LEU A 422 16.12 24.00 70.23
CA LEU A 422 15.75 25.42 70.11
C LEU A 422 16.66 26.38 70.88
N PRO A 423 17.09 27.51 70.27
CA PRO A 423 17.88 28.51 70.96
C PRO A 423 17.16 28.98 72.23
N LEU A 424 17.93 29.11 73.33
CA LEU A 424 17.43 29.57 74.62
C LEU A 424 16.62 30.84 74.44
N MET A 425 15.37 30.85 74.93
CA MET A 425 14.52 32.04 74.90
C MET A 425 15.27 33.22 75.53
N THR A 426 15.51 34.27 74.75
CA THR A 426 16.25 35.45 75.19
C THR A 426 15.34 36.41 75.95
N ARG A 427 15.93 37.29 76.77
CA ARG A 427 15.19 38.33 77.51
C ARG A 427 14.45 39.30 76.56
N ASP A 428 14.95 39.49 75.35
CA ASP A 428 14.36 40.38 74.35
C ASP A 428 13.03 39.84 73.83
N ASN A 429 12.93 38.53 73.56
CA ASN A 429 11.67 37.88 73.17
C ASN A 429 10.57 38.10 74.21
N PHE A 430 10.93 37.98 75.50
CA PHE A 430 9.99 38.26 76.59
C PHE A 430 9.58 39.72 76.67
N SER A 431 10.49 40.65 76.36
CA SER A 431 10.19 42.08 76.38
C SER A 431 9.18 42.48 75.29
N GLU A 432 9.32 41.91 74.09
CA GLU A 432 8.37 42.10 72.99
C GLU A 432 7.00 41.51 73.32
N MET A 433 6.97 40.30 73.87
CA MET A 433 5.73 39.66 74.29
C MET A 433 4.99 40.43 75.38
N ILE A 434 5.71 41.01 76.35
CA ILE A 434 5.10 41.87 77.38
C ILE A 434 4.43 43.09 76.72
N ILE A 435 5.09 43.71 75.75
CA ILE A 435 4.52 44.86 75.02
C ILE A 435 3.27 44.45 74.22
N VAL A 436 3.30 43.29 73.55
CA VAL A 436 2.14 42.76 72.82
C VAL A 436 0.99 42.44 73.78
N ALA A 437 1.27 41.76 74.89
CA ALA A 437 0.27 41.44 75.90
C ALA A 437 -0.35 42.71 76.52
N GLU A 438 0.45 43.75 76.78
CA GLU A 438 -0.05 45.05 77.25
C GLU A 438 -0.95 45.75 76.21
N ARG A 439 -0.67 45.61 74.91
CA ARG A 439 -1.54 46.15 73.83
C ARG A 439 -2.85 45.39 73.71
N GLU A 440 -2.83 44.09 73.94
CA GLU A 440 -4.01 43.21 73.85
C GLU A 440 -4.86 43.20 75.13
N ARG A 441 -4.67 44.17 76.04
CA ARG A 441 -5.35 44.22 77.35
C ARG A 441 -6.88 44.10 77.28
N ASN A 442 -7.50 44.69 76.25
CA ASN A 442 -8.96 44.63 76.05
C ASN A 442 -9.47 43.21 75.71
N HIS A 443 -8.59 42.32 75.24
CA HIS A 443 -8.90 40.95 74.83
C HIS A 443 -8.61 39.92 75.93
N TRP A 444 -8.13 40.35 77.10
CA TRP A 444 -7.80 39.44 78.19
C TRP A 444 -9.01 38.70 78.75
N GLY A 445 -10.18 39.34 78.79
CA GLY A 445 -11.42 38.72 79.27
C GLY A 445 -11.86 37.53 78.42
N THR A 446 -11.73 37.61 77.09
CA THR A 446 -12.07 36.52 76.18
C THR A 446 -11.06 35.37 76.28
N VAL A 447 -9.77 35.67 76.46
CA VAL A 447 -8.73 34.66 76.66
C VAL A 447 -8.95 33.90 77.97
N ILE A 448 -9.22 34.60 79.09
CA ILE A 448 -9.51 33.97 80.39
C ILE A 448 -10.76 33.09 80.29
N HIS A 449 -11.83 33.58 79.66
CA HIS A 449 -13.04 32.78 79.45
C HIS A 449 -12.75 31.48 78.66
N ALA A 450 -11.94 31.57 77.59
CA ALA A 450 -11.55 30.40 76.80
C ALA A 450 -10.69 29.40 77.59
N ILE A 451 -9.84 29.87 78.50
CA ILE A 451 -9.05 29.00 79.40
C ILE A 451 -9.98 28.26 80.36
N ASN A 452 -10.92 28.99 80.99
CA ASN A 452 -11.87 28.40 81.94
C ASN A 452 -12.77 27.35 81.29
N LEU A 453 -13.25 27.61 80.07
CA LEU A 453 -14.05 26.66 79.31
C LEU A 453 -13.26 25.38 78.97
N LYS A 454 -11.98 25.50 78.59
CA LYS A 454 -11.12 24.31 78.38
C LYS A 454 -10.93 23.48 79.64
N LEU A 455 -10.75 24.13 80.79
CA LEU A 455 -10.63 23.44 82.08
C LEU A 455 -11.93 22.71 82.45
N GLN A 456 -13.09 23.34 82.25
CA GLN A 456 -14.40 22.72 82.48
C GLN A 456 -14.62 21.49 81.59
N VAL A 457 -14.33 21.59 80.29
CA VAL A 457 -14.43 20.44 79.37
C VAL A 457 -13.50 19.30 79.79
N SER A 458 -12.26 19.61 80.20
CA SER A 458 -11.32 18.58 80.67
C SER A 458 -11.79 17.90 81.97
N TYR A 459 -12.47 18.63 82.85
CA TYR A 459 -13.06 18.10 84.07
C TYR A 459 -14.23 17.15 83.75
N ILE A 460 -15.13 17.55 82.86
CA ILE A 460 -16.26 16.73 82.41
C ILE A 460 -15.78 15.41 81.78
N LEU A 461 -14.80 15.48 80.88
CA LEU A 461 -14.22 14.29 80.25
C LEU A 461 -13.58 13.34 81.25
N LYS A 462 -12.91 13.89 82.29
CA LYS A 462 -12.34 13.08 83.35
C LYS A 462 -13.42 12.40 84.19
N THR A 463 -14.48 13.12 84.55
CA THR A 463 -15.59 12.54 85.33
C THR A 463 -16.36 11.47 84.58
N GLN A 464 -16.49 11.58 83.25
CA GLN A 464 -17.14 10.54 82.43
C GLN A 464 -16.31 9.25 82.36
N LEU A 465 -14.99 9.38 82.23
CA LEU A 465 -14.05 8.26 82.22
C LEU A 465 -13.95 7.52 83.56
N ASP A 466 -14.27 8.19 84.67
CA ASP A 466 -14.30 7.59 86.01
C ASP A 466 -15.66 6.93 86.33
N THR A 467 -16.70 7.16 85.52
CA THR A 467 -18.06 6.59 85.70
C THR A 467 -18.42 5.43 84.76
N GLU A 468 -17.62 5.20 83.71
CA GLU A 468 -17.65 4.01 82.84
C GLU A 468 -16.64 2.97 83.34
#